data_AF-A0A3T1B6Y6-F1
#
_entry.id   AF-A0A3T1B6Y6-F1
#
_cell.length_a   1.000
_cell.length_b   1.000
_cell.length_c   1.000
_cell.angle_alpha   90.00
_cell.angle_beta   90.00
_cell.angle_gamma   90.00
#
_symmetry.space_group_name_H-M   'P 1'
#
loop_
_entity.id
_entity.type
_entity.pdbx_description
1 polymer ?
#
loop_
_entity_poly.entity_id
_entity_poly.type
_entity_poly.pdbx_seq_one_letter_code
_entity_poly.pdbx_strand_id
1 'polypeptide(L)'
;MARGKRPLAEGAGVIARMAAAQFGKPAAGIRATRAVRTAAVRATPQGFTDRQFRRFAHGARRLQREAGLPAGDLVVHGSRVRGTARAKSDIDVALRVDDRTFFELAEKALARTYPGTRLRNTMMKRINGNGQLSSFDLGPEFKRLRLDLLDPHSPQVVQFSVLRIGGKLDTGPFRPLA
;
A
#
# COMPACT_ATOMS: atom_id res chain seq x y z
N MET A 1 -44.50 -11.09 -1.81
CA MET A 1 -43.76 -10.05 -2.57
C MET A 1 -43.79 -8.75 -1.77
N ALA A 2 -42.65 -8.24 -1.29
CA ALA A 2 -42.52 -6.84 -0.87
C ALA A 2 -41.04 -6.45 -0.98
N ARG A 3 -40.77 -5.46 -1.85
CA ARG A 3 -39.45 -4.91 -2.16
C ARG A 3 -39.11 -3.85 -1.11
N GLY A 4 -38.02 -4.01 -0.37
CA GLY A 4 -37.38 -2.94 0.38
C GLY A 4 -36.12 -2.47 -0.33
N LYS A 5 -36.20 -1.38 -1.12
CA LYS A 5 -35.05 -0.74 -1.76
C LYS A 5 -34.49 0.39 -0.86
N ARG A 6 -33.16 0.34 -0.65
CA ARG A 6 -32.18 1.43 -0.41
C ARG A 6 -32.06 2.04 1.01
N PRO A 7 -30.85 2.56 1.40
CA PRO A 7 -29.77 3.04 0.53
C PRO A 7 -28.34 2.51 0.78
N LEU A 8 -27.67 2.19 -0.33
CA LEU A 8 -26.21 2.25 -0.50
C LEU A 8 -25.89 3.68 -0.97
N ALA A 9 -25.51 4.60 -0.08
CA ALA A 9 -25.14 5.96 -0.54
C ALA A 9 -24.22 6.78 0.39
N GLU A 10 -23.97 6.40 1.64
CA GLU A 10 -23.23 7.29 2.55
C GLU A 10 -21.70 7.21 2.41
N GLY A 11 -21.15 6.09 1.93
CA GLY A 11 -19.69 5.90 1.81
C GLY A 11 -19.07 6.56 0.57
N ALA A 12 -19.77 6.51 -0.57
CA ALA A 12 -19.28 7.05 -1.84
C ALA A 12 -19.22 8.60 -1.82
N GLY A 13 -20.17 9.24 -1.13
CA GLY A 13 -20.26 10.70 -1.03
C GLY A 13 -19.11 11.34 -0.23
N VAL A 14 -18.55 10.65 0.76
CA VAL A 14 -17.43 11.16 1.57
C VAL A 14 -16.11 11.07 0.80
N ILE A 15 -15.85 9.97 0.09
CA ILE A 15 -14.62 9.81 -0.71
C ILE A 15 -14.66 10.75 -1.93
N ALA A 16 -15.81 10.86 -2.61
CA ALA A 16 -15.98 11.82 -3.70
C ALA A 16 -15.87 13.28 -3.24
N ARG A 17 -16.38 13.63 -2.04
CA ARG A 17 -16.20 14.97 -1.46
C ARG A 17 -14.77 15.24 -1.01
N MET A 18 -14.03 14.25 -0.49
CA MET A 18 -12.63 14.43 -0.12
C MET A 18 -11.74 14.58 -1.36
N ALA A 19 -12.01 13.78 -2.40
CA ALA A 19 -11.42 13.97 -3.72
C ALA A 19 -11.72 15.38 -4.25
N ALA A 20 -13.00 15.77 -4.34
CA ALA A 20 -13.43 17.07 -4.87
C ALA A 20 -12.99 18.29 -4.04
N ALA A 21 -12.94 18.19 -2.71
CA ALA A 21 -12.49 19.28 -1.83
C ALA A 21 -10.97 19.50 -1.89
N GLN A 22 -10.19 18.52 -2.34
CA GLN A 22 -8.77 18.66 -2.65
C GLN A 22 -8.49 19.13 -4.09
N PHE A 23 -9.47 19.02 -5.00
CA PHE A 23 -9.43 19.60 -6.33
C PHE A 23 -9.98 21.03 -6.36
N GLY A 24 -9.31 21.94 -5.63
CA GLY A 24 -9.40 23.36 -5.94
C GLY A 24 -9.00 23.60 -7.40
N LYS A 25 -9.65 24.56 -8.07
CA LYS A 25 -9.41 24.95 -9.47
C LYS A 25 -7.91 24.92 -9.83
N PRO A 26 -7.52 24.48 -11.04
CA PRO A 26 -6.12 24.45 -11.43
C PRO A 26 -5.57 25.87 -11.39
N ALA A 27 -4.79 26.17 -10.35
CA ALA A 27 -3.98 27.37 -10.35
C ALA A 27 -2.95 27.22 -11.46
N ALA A 28 -3.03 28.11 -12.45
CA ALA A 28 -2.01 28.24 -13.46
C ALA A 28 -0.65 28.43 -12.78
N GLY A 29 0.27 27.49 -13.01
CA GLY A 29 1.65 27.55 -12.52
C GLY A 29 1.95 26.60 -11.36
N ILE A 30 2.06 25.30 -11.64
CA ILE A 30 2.84 24.40 -10.78
C ILE A 30 4.09 23.99 -11.56
N ARG A 31 5.18 24.66 -11.22
CA ARG A 31 6.55 24.27 -11.57
C ARG A 31 6.74 22.82 -11.13
N ALA A 32 7.13 21.94 -12.05
CA ALA A 32 7.38 20.53 -11.79
C ALA A 32 8.25 20.37 -10.53
N THR A 33 7.64 19.94 -9.43
CA THR A 33 8.35 19.69 -8.18
C THR A 33 9.24 18.48 -8.40
N ARG A 34 10.54 18.76 -8.44
CA ARG A 34 11.64 17.78 -8.50
C ARG A 34 11.33 16.58 -7.61
N ALA A 35 11.09 15.43 -8.24
CA ALA A 35 11.01 14.15 -7.55
C ALA A 35 12.23 14.02 -6.63
N VAL A 36 11.98 13.89 -5.33
CA VAL A 36 13.03 13.56 -4.36
C VAL A 36 13.46 12.13 -4.70
N ARG A 37 14.48 12.02 -5.56
CA ARG A 37 15.19 10.76 -5.79
C ARG A 37 15.95 10.46 -4.50
N THR A 38 15.29 9.81 -3.55
CA THR A 38 15.99 9.15 -2.43
C THR A 38 16.93 8.13 -3.06
N ALA A 39 18.24 8.33 -2.86
CA ALA A 39 19.26 7.38 -3.29
C ALA A 39 18.87 5.99 -2.76
N ALA A 40 18.62 5.05 -3.67
CA ALA A 40 18.31 3.68 -3.30
C ALA A 40 19.47 3.13 -2.47
N VAL A 41 19.21 2.77 -1.22
CA VAL A 41 20.17 2.02 -0.40
C VAL A 41 20.40 0.72 -1.15
N ARG A 42 21.60 0.51 -1.72
CA ARG A 42 21.91 -0.70 -2.50
C ARG A 42 22.12 -1.94 -1.64
N ALA A 43 22.26 -1.77 -0.32
CA ALA A 43 22.47 -2.86 0.60
C ALA A 43 21.26 -3.80 0.67
N THR A 44 21.54 -5.09 0.73
CA THR A 44 20.55 -6.13 1.04
C THR A 44 19.95 -5.86 2.43
N PRO A 45 18.61 -5.91 2.59
CA PRO A 45 17.98 -5.66 3.88
C PRO A 45 18.54 -6.57 4.98
N GLN A 46 18.72 -6.01 6.18
CA GLN A 46 19.23 -6.74 7.34
C GLN A 46 18.47 -8.06 7.56
N GLY A 47 19.21 -9.15 7.74
CA GLY A 47 18.66 -10.49 7.92
C GLY A 47 18.38 -11.25 6.62
N PHE A 48 18.68 -10.68 5.45
CA PHE A 48 18.66 -11.39 4.18
C PHE A 48 20.08 -11.63 3.67
N THR A 49 20.28 -12.77 3.00
CA THR A 49 21.35 -12.93 2.01
C THR A 49 20.91 -12.35 0.66
N ASP A 50 21.85 -11.98 -0.21
CA ASP A 50 21.55 -11.47 -1.56
C ASP A 50 20.70 -12.45 -2.39
N ARG A 51 20.93 -13.76 -2.22
CA ARG A 51 20.15 -14.80 -2.90
C ARG A 51 18.72 -14.86 -2.38
N GLN A 52 18.50 -14.77 -1.07
CA GLN A 52 17.16 -14.70 -0.51
C GLN A 52 16.44 -13.43 -0.97
N PHE A 53 17.13 -12.29 -0.94
CA PHE A 53 16.52 -11.02 -1.33
C PHE A 53 16.14 -10.98 -2.81
N ARG A 54 16.95 -11.56 -3.72
CA ARG A 54 16.58 -11.70 -5.14
C ARG A 54 15.31 -12.54 -5.34
N ARG A 55 15.19 -13.65 -4.62
CA ARG A 55 13.98 -14.51 -4.66
C ARG A 55 12.76 -13.77 -4.10
N PHE A 56 12.95 -13.06 -3.00
CA PHE A 56 11.93 -12.22 -2.39
C PHE A 56 11.44 -11.13 -3.34
N ALA A 57 12.36 -10.43 -4.03
CA ALA A 57 12.03 -9.43 -5.04
C ALA A 57 11.24 -10.02 -6.21
N HIS A 58 11.69 -11.16 -6.74
CA HIS A 58 10.94 -11.86 -7.80
C HIS A 58 9.54 -12.26 -7.34
N GLY A 59 9.42 -12.82 -6.12
CA GLY A 59 8.14 -13.17 -5.50
C GLY A 59 7.21 -11.96 -5.35
N ALA A 60 7.73 -10.81 -4.91
CA ALA A 60 6.95 -9.60 -4.72
C ALA A 60 6.42 -9.04 -6.05
N ARG A 61 7.23 -9.10 -7.11
CA ARG A 61 6.82 -8.68 -8.46
C ARG A 61 5.79 -9.64 -9.05
N ARG A 62 5.95 -10.94 -8.84
CA ARG A 62 4.96 -11.94 -9.23
C ARG A 62 3.64 -11.74 -8.50
N LEU A 63 3.69 -11.52 -7.18
CA LEU A 63 2.54 -11.18 -6.36
C LEU A 63 1.79 -9.95 -6.87
N GLN A 64 2.51 -8.85 -7.17
CA GLN A 64 1.91 -7.64 -7.73
C GLN A 64 1.09 -7.94 -8.99
N ARG A 65 1.67 -8.71 -9.92
CA ARG A 65 1.00 -9.07 -11.19
C ARG A 65 -0.19 -10.00 -10.97
N GLU A 66 0.00 -11.10 -10.24
CA GLU A 66 -1.05 -12.11 -10.04
C GLU A 66 -2.21 -11.61 -9.18
N ALA A 67 -1.96 -10.69 -8.26
CA ALA A 67 -3.00 -10.03 -7.49
C ALA A 67 -3.71 -8.90 -8.25
N GLY A 68 -3.30 -8.60 -9.50
CA GLY A 68 -3.86 -7.51 -10.28
C GLY A 68 -3.64 -6.13 -9.67
N LEU A 69 -2.57 -5.96 -8.89
CA LEU A 69 -2.20 -4.65 -8.36
C LEU A 69 -1.65 -3.76 -9.48
N PRO A 70 -1.89 -2.44 -9.44
CA PRO A 70 -1.42 -1.53 -10.47
C PRO A 70 0.10 -1.49 -10.53
N ALA A 71 0.63 -1.00 -11.65
CA ALA A 71 2.03 -0.60 -11.73
C ALA A 71 2.30 0.51 -10.69
N GLY A 72 3.49 0.48 -10.11
CA GLY A 72 3.89 1.41 -9.07
C GLY A 72 5.30 1.11 -8.59
N ASP A 73 5.79 1.93 -7.67
CA ASP A 73 7.12 1.77 -7.09
C ASP A 73 7.05 0.73 -5.95
N LEU A 74 7.41 -0.52 -6.29
CA LEU A 74 7.44 -1.63 -5.37
C LEU A 74 8.77 -1.68 -4.64
N VAL A 75 8.75 -1.44 -3.33
CA VAL A 75 9.94 -1.24 -2.51
C VAL A 75 9.84 -2.01 -1.19
N VAL A 76 10.99 -2.21 -0.56
CA VAL A 76 11.11 -2.50 0.86
C VAL A 76 11.49 -1.23 1.60
N HIS A 77 11.02 -1.07 2.82
CA HIS A 77 11.41 0.04 3.69
C HIS A 77 11.53 -0.40 5.14
N GLY A 78 11.52 0.57 6.06
CA GLY A 78 11.49 0.31 7.49
C GLY A 78 12.85 -0.11 8.06
N SER A 79 12.79 -0.77 9.22
CA SER A 79 13.95 -1.01 10.08
C SER A 79 15.04 -1.86 9.42
N ARG A 80 14.68 -2.84 8.59
CA ARG A 80 15.63 -3.74 7.92
C ARG A 80 16.41 -3.07 6.81
N VAL A 81 15.82 -2.08 6.14
CA VAL A 81 16.53 -1.24 5.16
C VAL A 81 17.43 -0.23 5.87
N ARG A 82 17.00 0.29 7.03
CA ARG A 82 17.81 1.20 7.86
C ARG A 82 18.97 0.50 8.59
N GLY A 83 18.95 -0.82 8.70
CA GLY A 83 19.93 -1.58 9.49
C GLY A 83 19.70 -1.50 11.01
N THR A 84 18.51 -1.09 11.45
CA THR A 84 18.15 -0.93 12.87
C THR A 84 17.15 -1.99 13.34
N ALA A 85 16.99 -3.08 12.59
CA ALA A 85 16.03 -4.13 12.89
C ALA A 85 16.51 -5.00 14.05
N ARG A 86 15.59 -5.39 14.92
CA ARG A 86 15.81 -6.41 15.95
C ARG A 86 15.56 -7.80 15.37
N ALA A 87 15.94 -8.84 16.10
CA ALA A 87 15.79 -10.23 15.64
C ALA A 87 14.35 -10.56 15.17
N LYS A 88 13.33 -10.07 15.88
CA LYS A 88 11.90 -10.29 15.58
C LYS A 88 11.26 -9.20 14.71
N SER A 89 12.03 -8.26 14.15
CA SER A 89 11.47 -7.20 13.32
C SER A 89 10.94 -7.75 12.00
N ASP A 90 9.84 -7.18 11.51
CA ASP A 90 9.25 -7.57 10.24
C ASP A 90 10.05 -7.04 9.04
N ILE A 91 9.71 -7.51 7.84
CA ILE A 91 10.11 -6.90 6.57
C ILE A 91 8.92 -6.14 5.98
N ASP A 92 9.08 -4.84 5.82
CA ASP A 92 8.03 -3.96 5.33
C ASP A 92 8.15 -3.78 3.82
N VAL A 93 7.11 -4.19 3.09
CA VAL A 93 6.97 -4.03 1.64
C VAL A 93 5.89 -2.99 1.36
N ALA A 94 6.22 -2.02 0.51
CA ALA A 94 5.32 -0.98 0.07
C ALA A 94 5.18 -0.99 -1.46
N LEU A 95 3.96 -1.00 -1.96
CA LEU A 95 3.64 -0.56 -3.31
C LEU A 95 3.22 0.90 -3.25
N ARG A 96 4.08 1.81 -3.71
CA ARG A 96 3.81 3.25 -3.69
C ARG A 96 3.11 3.64 -4.99
N VAL A 97 1.98 4.33 -4.86
CA VAL A 97 1.13 4.74 -5.99
C VAL A 97 0.68 6.19 -5.84
N ASP A 98 0.29 6.81 -6.96
CA ASP A 98 -0.27 8.15 -6.95
C ASP A 98 -1.64 8.23 -6.23
N ASP A 99 -2.09 9.45 -5.95
CA ASP A 99 -3.34 9.72 -5.25
C ASP A 99 -4.56 9.05 -5.91
N ARG A 100 -4.68 9.16 -7.23
CA ARG A 100 -5.84 8.62 -7.95
C ARG A 100 -5.88 7.10 -7.81
N THR A 101 -4.77 6.45 -8.13
CA THR A 101 -4.61 4.99 -8.02
C THR A 101 -4.87 4.52 -6.58
N PHE A 102 -4.36 5.26 -5.59
CA PHE A 102 -4.58 4.94 -4.18
C PHE A 102 -6.07 4.97 -3.81
N PHE A 103 -6.79 6.05 -4.16
CA PHE A 103 -8.20 6.18 -3.80
C PHE A 103 -9.11 5.22 -4.57
N GLU A 104 -8.78 4.87 -5.82
CA GLU A 104 -9.47 3.80 -6.56
C GLU A 104 -9.35 2.44 -5.86
N LEU A 105 -8.16 2.11 -5.33
CA LEU A 105 -7.96 0.88 -4.53
C LEU A 105 -8.68 0.97 -3.17
N ALA A 106 -8.65 2.13 -2.52
CA ALA A 106 -9.31 2.35 -1.24
C ALA A 106 -10.83 2.23 -1.34
N GLU A 107 -11.43 2.73 -2.42
CA GLU A 107 -12.86 2.58 -2.69
C GLU A 107 -13.24 1.10 -2.85
N LYS A 108 -12.47 0.33 -3.64
CA LYS A 108 -12.66 -1.12 -3.78
C LYS A 108 -12.53 -1.85 -2.43
N ALA A 109 -11.56 -1.46 -1.61
CA ALA A 109 -11.37 -2.04 -0.28
C ALA A 109 -12.57 -1.74 0.64
N LEU A 110 -13.03 -0.48 0.67
CA LEU A 110 -14.16 -0.07 1.48
C LEU A 110 -15.47 -0.69 1.01
N ALA A 111 -15.66 -0.91 -0.29
CA ALA A 111 -16.85 -1.58 -0.83
C ALA A 111 -17.03 -3.02 -0.29
N ARG A 112 -15.94 -3.68 0.12
CA ARG A 112 -15.97 -5.02 0.75
C ARG A 112 -16.37 -5.00 2.22
N THR A 113 -16.52 -3.82 2.83
CA THR A 113 -16.81 -3.69 4.26
C THR A 113 -18.12 -2.94 4.51
N TYR A 114 -18.93 -3.47 5.41
CA TYR A 114 -20.21 -2.83 5.74
C TYR A 114 -19.99 -1.47 6.43
N PRO A 115 -20.77 -0.43 6.05
CA PRO A 115 -20.86 0.84 6.78
C PRO A 115 -21.07 0.66 8.28
N GLY A 116 -20.49 1.55 9.08
CA GLY A 116 -20.64 1.55 10.55
C GLY A 116 -19.83 0.48 11.30
N THR A 117 -19.24 -0.50 10.61
CA THR A 117 -18.44 -1.54 11.29
C THR A 117 -17.12 -1.00 11.84
N ARG A 118 -16.66 -1.57 12.97
CA ARG A 118 -15.33 -1.27 13.54
C ARG A 118 -14.21 -1.48 12.52
N LEU A 119 -14.34 -2.51 11.69
CA LEU A 119 -13.40 -2.78 10.62
C LEU A 119 -13.34 -1.63 9.62
N ARG A 120 -14.49 -1.19 9.08
CA ARG A 120 -14.54 -0.06 8.15
C ARG A 120 -13.99 1.22 8.77
N ASN A 121 -14.34 1.51 10.02
CA ASN A 121 -13.82 2.69 10.74
C ASN A 121 -12.29 2.64 10.90
N THR A 122 -11.73 1.46 11.15
CA THR A 122 -10.28 1.26 11.26
C THR A 122 -9.60 1.44 9.90
N MET A 123 -10.19 0.91 8.83
CA MET A 123 -9.71 1.09 7.46
C MET A 123 -9.72 2.57 7.06
N MET A 124 -10.82 3.30 7.30
CA MET A 124 -10.91 4.73 7.01
C MET A 124 -9.87 5.55 7.78
N LYS A 125 -9.60 5.23 9.05
CA LYS A 125 -8.53 5.90 9.82
C LYS A 125 -7.16 5.71 9.18
N ARG A 126 -6.83 4.52 8.66
CA ARG A 126 -5.56 4.27 7.95
C ARG A 126 -5.50 4.99 6.60
N ILE A 127 -6.58 4.93 5.82
CA ILE A 127 -6.67 5.62 4.53
C ILE A 127 -6.46 7.13 4.73
N ASN A 128 -7.25 7.75 5.61
CA ASN A 128 -7.26 9.20 5.79
C ASN A 128 -6.04 9.72 6.57
N GLY A 129 -5.63 9.00 7.63
CA GLY A 129 -4.55 9.45 8.51
C GLY A 129 -3.16 9.09 8.02
N ASN A 130 -3.01 7.93 7.37
CA ASN A 130 -1.70 7.41 6.98
C ASN A 130 -1.47 7.39 5.47
N GLY A 131 -2.54 7.39 4.65
CA GLY A 131 -2.42 7.09 3.23
C GLY A 131 -2.02 5.63 2.99
N GLN A 132 -2.62 4.69 3.73
CA GLN A 132 -2.22 3.28 3.74
C GLN A 132 -3.41 2.34 3.53
N LEU A 133 -3.20 1.32 2.67
CA LEU A 133 -3.97 0.08 2.65
C LEU A 133 -3.05 -1.07 3.08
N SER A 134 -3.46 -1.84 4.09
CA SER A 134 -2.72 -3.03 4.55
C SER A 134 -3.04 -4.26 3.69
N SER A 135 -2.22 -5.32 3.79
CA SER A 135 -2.51 -6.64 3.19
C SER A 135 -3.95 -7.11 3.43
N PHE A 136 -4.49 -6.84 4.62
CA PHE A 136 -5.87 -7.22 4.96
C PHE A 136 -6.89 -6.45 4.11
N ASP A 137 -6.65 -5.16 3.88
CA ASP A 137 -7.55 -4.30 3.11
C ASP A 137 -7.57 -4.68 1.63
N LEU A 138 -6.55 -5.39 1.15
CA LEU A 138 -6.43 -5.88 -0.23
C LEU A 138 -7.28 -7.14 -0.50
N GLY A 139 -7.72 -7.84 0.55
CA GLY A 139 -8.64 -8.98 0.46
C GLY A 139 -7.97 -10.34 0.73
N PRO A 140 -8.79 -11.40 0.94
CA PRO A 140 -8.30 -12.73 1.26
C PRO A 140 -7.50 -13.37 0.11
N GLU A 141 -7.84 -13.09 -1.15
CA GLU A 141 -7.12 -13.59 -2.32
C GLU A 141 -5.69 -13.05 -2.36
N PHE A 142 -5.52 -11.75 -2.10
CA PHE A 142 -4.19 -11.14 -1.98
C PHE A 142 -3.39 -11.79 -0.85
N LYS A 143 -4.02 -12.00 0.32
CA LYS A 143 -3.37 -12.64 1.46
C LYS A 143 -2.86 -14.04 1.11
N ARG A 144 -3.66 -14.84 0.40
CA ARG A 144 -3.27 -16.19 -0.06
C ARG A 144 -2.08 -16.12 -1.02
N LEU A 145 -2.17 -15.29 -2.06
CA LEU A 145 -1.08 -15.11 -3.02
C LEU A 145 0.22 -14.65 -2.33
N ARG A 146 0.14 -13.76 -1.33
CA ARG A 146 1.31 -13.31 -0.55
C ARG A 146 1.96 -14.47 0.20
N LEU A 147 1.14 -15.32 0.85
CA LEU A 147 1.62 -16.51 1.55
C LEU A 147 2.27 -17.52 0.61
N ASP A 148 1.80 -17.62 -0.64
CA ASP A 148 2.32 -18.58 -1.61
C ASP A 148 3.57 -18.07 -2.36
N LEU A 149 3.61 -16.79 -2.69
CA LEU A 149 4.59 -16.23 -3.63
C LEU A 149 5.71 -15.42 -2.97
N LEU A 150 5.47 -14.86 -1.78
CA LEU A 150 6.38 -13.90 -1.16
C LEU A 150 6.93 -14.39 0.18
N ASP A 151 6.05 -14.79 1.11
CA ASP A 151 6.43 -15.23 2.45
C ASP A 151 7.46 -16.39 2.46
N PRO A 152 7.41 -17.40 1.56
CA PRO A 152 8.38 -18.50 1.54
C PRO A 152 9.80 -18.08 1.17
N HIS A 153 9.98 -16.85 0.67
CA HIS A 153 11.26 -16.29 0.29
C HIS A 153 11.80 -15.28 1.33
N SER A 154 11.08 -15.11 2.44
CA SER A 154 11.46 -14.22 3.52
C SER A 154 11.84 -15.01 4.78
N PRO A 155 12.99 -14.75 5.40
CA PRO A 155 13.29 -15.27 6.74
C PRO A 155 12.51 -14.53 7.84
N GLN A 156 11.68 -13.54 7.49
CA GLN A 156 11.02 -12.60 8.40
C GLN A 156 9.53 -12.50 8.06
N VAL A 157 8.70 -12.11 9.02
CA VAL A 157 7.28 -11.85 8.76
C VAL A 157 7.15 -10.68 7.79
N VAL A 158 6.36 -10.86 6.73
CA VAL A 158 6.19 -9.87 5.66
C VAL A 158 4.98 -9.00 5.94
N GLN A 159 5.18 -7.70 6.11
CA GLN A 159 4.10 -6.72 6.12
C GLN A 159 4.01 -6.06 4.75
N PHE A 160 2.90 -6.25 4.03
CA PHE A 160 2.68 -5.61 2.74
C PHE A 160 1.65 -4.48 2.89
N SER A 161 1.92 -3.34 2.26
CA SER A 161 0.97 -2.25 2.17
C SER A 161 1.02 -1.55 0.81
N VAL A 162 -0.11 -0.96 0.41
CA VAL A 162 -0.13 0.06 -0.64
C VAL A 162 -0.09 1.41 0.04
N LEU A 163 0.86 2.25 -0.34
CA LEU A 163 1.07 3.58 0.21
C LEU A 163 0.76 4.64 -0.83
N ARG A 164 0.05 5.68 -0.40
CA ARG A 164 -0.13 6.91 -1.16
C ARG A 164 1.20 7.68 -1.16
N ILE A 165 1.70 8.03 -2.35
CA ILE A 165 2.89 8.89 -2.46
C ILE A 165 2.64 10.23 -1.77
N GLY A 166 3.61 10.68 -0.96
CA GLY A 166 3.45 11.88 -0.11
C GLY A 166 2.55 11.69 1.12
N GLY A 167 2.06 10.47 1.37
CA GLY A 167 1.37 10.11 2.61
C GLY A 167 2.30 10.07 3.82
N LYS A 168 1.73 10.03 5.03
CA LYS A 168 2.49 10.04 6.29
C LYS A 168 3.50 8.90 6.40
N LEU A 169 3.18 7.74 5.83
CA LEU A 169 4.05 6.56 5.85
C LEU A 169 4.96 6.45 4.63
N ASP A 170 4.85 7.36 3.66
CA ASP A 170 5.75 7.44 2.51
C ASP A 170 7.11 8.06 2.91
N THR A 171 7.75 7.45 3.90
CA THR A 171 9.04 7.90 4.44
C THR A 171 10.09 6.83 4.22
N GLY A 172 11.16 7.21 3.53
CA GLY A 172 12.30 6.35 3.25
C GLY A 172 13.14 6.03 4.50
N PRO A 173 14.27 5.32 4.34
CA PRO A 173 14.85 4.90 3.07
C PRO A 173 14.06 3.77 2.41
N PHE A 174 14.11 3.74 1.08
CA PHE A 174 13.48 2.73 0.24
C PHE A 174 14.55 1.89 -0.47
N ARG A 175 14.32 0.58 -0.54
CA ARG A 175 15.05 -0.37 -1.38
C ARG A 175 14.11 -0.87 -2.47
N PRO A 176 14.29 -0.48 -3.75
CA PRO A 176 13.46 -1.00 -4.84
C PRO A 176 13.56 -2.52 -4.97
N LEU A 177 12.46 -3.17 -5.33
CA LEU A 177 12.37 -4.61 -5.64
C LEU A 177 12.44 -4.89 -7.14
N ALA A 178 13.19 -4.05 -7.87
CA ALA A 178 13.47 -4.17 -9.30
C ALA A 178 14.32 -5.41 -9.63
#